data_AF-W1JAY6-F1
#
_entry.id   AF-W1JAY6-F1
#
_cell.length_a   1.000
_cell.length_b   1.000
_cell.length_c   1.000
_cell.angle_alpha   90.00
_cell.angle_beta   90.00
_cell.angle_gamma   90.00
#
_symmetry.space_group_name_H-M   'P 1'
#
loop_
_entity.id
_entity.type
_entity.pdbx_description
1 polymer ?
#
loop_
_entity_poly.entity_id
_entity_poly.type
_entity_poly.pdbx_seq_one_letter_code
_entity_poly.pdbx_strand_id
1 'polypeptide(L)'
;MSDINMLFDKAIKLAIQPFLIKLAKEVGQEIKVNIIGKFDNDLVETEYVSPTYTGKGKSHGEVKVMFKEAFPERYRFTAEAVIYNLKPSSGYSGFVMKGRLVFNNGECEFGPLPGRNKYNFWGWQELTDF
;
A
#
# COMPACT_ATOMS: atom_id res chain seq x y z
N MET A 1 -3.10 21.02 -9.84
CA MET A 1 -3.28 19.69 -9.21
C MET A 1 -3.40 19.96 -7.72
N SER A 2 -4.40 19.44 -7.01
CA SER A 2 -4.48 19.67 -5.56
C SER A 2 -3.32 18.98 -4.83
N ASP A 3 -2.88 19.54 -3.70
CA ASP A 3 -1.74 19.03 -2.93
C ASP A 3 -1.93 17.54 -2.57
N ILE A 4 -3.15 17.12 -2.22
CA ILE A 4 -3.49 15.72 -1.98
C ILE A 4 -3.26 14.82 -3.20
N ASN A 5 -3.60 15.26 -4.43
CA ASN A 5 -3.42 14.45 -5.63
C ASN A 5 -1.93 14.20 -5.91
N MET A 6 -1.09 15.21 -5.69
CA MET A 6 0.35 15.08 -5.83
C MET A 6 0.93 14.13 -4.76
N LEU A 7 0.56 14.32 -3.49
CA LEU A 7 1.00 13.44 -2.39
C LEU A 7 0.60 12.00 -2.62
N PHE A 8 -0.65 11.80 -3.06
CA PHE A 8 -1.23 10.49 -3.33
C PHE A 8 -0.50 9.77 -4.46
N ASP A 9 -0.29 10.43 -5.61
CA ASP A 9 0.45 9.87 -6.73
C ASP A 9 1.89 9.47 -6.34
N LYS A 10 2.58 10.34 -5.57
CA LYS A 10 3.95 10.07 -5.12
C LYS A 10 4.03 8.90 -4.14
N ALA A 11 3.14 8.83 -3.15
CA ALA A 11 3.12 7.71 -2.20
C ALA A 11 2.83 6.38 -2.91
N ILE A 12 1.90 6.38 -3.87
CA ILE A 12 1.55 5.21 -4.66
C ILE A 12 2.77 4.72 -5.45
N LYS A 13 3.36 5.60 -6.26
CA LYS A 13 4.46 5.23 -7.17
C LYS A 13 5.74 4.86 -6.44
N LEU A 14 6.10 5.59 -5.39
CA LEU A 14 7.40 5.42 -4.74
C LEU A 14 7.40 4.35 -3.64
N ALA A 15 6.24 4.02 -3.07
CA ALA A 15 6.18 3.16 -1.89
C ALA A 15 5.19 1.99 -2.03
N ILE A 16 3.92 2.26 -2.36
CA ILE A 16 2.86 1.24 -2.33
C ILE A 16 2.97 0.27 -3.52
N GLN A 17 3.09 0.77 -4.74
CA GLN A 17 3.18 -0.08 -5.95
C GLN A 17 4.41 -1.00 -5.92
N PRO A 18 5.64 -0.52 -5.61
CA PRO A 18 6.79 -1.41 -5.52
C PRO A 18 6.58 -2.56 -4.53
N PHE A 19 5.89 -2.28 -3.41
CA PHE A 19 5.56 -3.29 -2.42
C PHE A 19 4.53 -4.30 -2.96
N LEU A 20 3.44 -3.85 -3.58
CA LEU A 20 2.43 -4.72 -4.16
C LEU A 20 3.00 -5.60 -5.28
N ILE A 21 3.89 -5.06 -6.12
CA ILE A 21 4.62 -5.81 -7.16
C ILE A 21 5.45 -6.93 -6.52
N LYS A 22 6.22 -6.59 -5.47
CA LYS A 22 7.03 -7.57 -4.74
C LYS A 22 6.14 -8.67 -4.13
N LEU A 23 5.06 -8.30 -3.46
CA LEU A 23 4.13 -9.26 -2.86
C LEU A 23 3.48 -10.15 -3.92
N ALA A 24 2.96 -9.57 -5.00
CA ALA A 24 2.37 -10.29 -6.13
C ALA A 24 3.33 -11.33 -6.72
N LYS A 25 4.61 -10.95 -6.88
CA LYS A 25 5.67 -11.85 -7.33
C LYS A 25 5.95 -12.97 -6.32
N GLU A 26 6.02 -12.67 -5.03
CA GLU A 26 6.25 -13.64 -3.96
C GLU A 26 5.13 -14.67 -3.84
N VAL A 27 3.87 -14.24 -3.98
CA VAL A 27 2.71 -15.14 -3.90
C VAL A 27 2.36 -15.80 -5.24
N GLY A 28 2.91 -15.28 -6.34
CA GLY A 28 2.63 -15.72 -7.70
C GLY A 28 1.19 -15.44 -8.14
N GLN A 29 0.59 -14.35 -7.69
CA GLN A 29 -0.81 -13.98 -7.98
C GLN A 29 -0.88 -12.54 -8.48
N GLU A 30 -1.88 -12.26 -9.30
CA GLU A 30 -2.30 -10.88 -9.60
C GLU A 30 -2.99 -10.29 -8.37
N ILE A 31 -2.62 -9.07 -7.97
CA ILE A 31 -3.20 -8.34 -6.85
C ILE A 31 -3.86 -7.08 -7.40
N LYS A 32 -5.18 -7.00 -7.24
CA LYS A 32 -6.00 -5.82 -7.57
C LYS A 32 -6.38 -5.09 -6.29
N VAL A 33 -6.12 -3.79 -6.18
CA VAL A 33 -6.51 -3.01 -4.98
C VAL A 33 -7.19 -1.71 -5.35
N ASN A 34 -8.22 -1.33 -4.58
CA ASN A 34 -8.65 0.06 -4.50
C ASN A 34 -7.74 0.79 -3.50
N ILE A 35 -7.14 1.90 -3.92
CA ILE A 35 -6.30 2.74 -3.07
C ILE A 35 -7.08 4.00 -2.77
N ILE A 36 -7.24 4.31 -1.48
CA ILE A 36 -8.01 5.45 -1.00
C ILE A 36 -7.07 6.34 -0.19
N GLY A 37 -6.86 7.56 -0.65
CA GLY A 37 -6.04 8.57 -0.01
C GLY A 37 -6.87 9.60 0.73
N LYS A 38 -6.45 9.97 1.94
CA LYS A 38 -7.06 11.05 2.71
C LYS A 38 -6.00 12.00 3.26
N PHE A 39 -6.23 13.29 3.08
CA PHE A 39 -5.45 14.38 3.64
C PHE A 39 -6.42 15.47 4.09
N ASP A 40 -6.41 15.81 5.37
CA ASP A 40 -7.40 16.69 5.99
C ASP A 40 -8.86 16.28 5.66
N ASN A 41 -9.59 17.13 4.94
CA ASN A 41 -10.98 16.89 4.50
C ASN A 41 -11.08 16.34 3.08
N ASP A 42 -9.96 16.26 2.36
CA ASP A 42 -9.94 15.78 0.98
C ASP A 42 -9.78 14.26 0.92
N LEU A 43 -10.40 13.67 -0.11
CA LEU A 43 -10.36 12.24 -0.39
C LEU A 43 -10.09 12.03 -1.88
N VAL A 44 -9.20 11.09 -2.20
CA VAL A 44 -8.85 10.68 -3.57
C VAL A 44 -8.86 9.16 -3.64
N GLU A 45 -9.36 8.59 -4.73
CA GLU A 45 -9.38 7.15 -4.96
C GLU A 45 -8.76 6.79 -6.30
N THR A 46 -8.11 5.64 -6.36
CA THR A 46 -7.61 5.07 -7.61
C THR A 46 -7.49 3.57 -7.51
N GLU A 47 -7.51 2.89 -8.66
CA GLU A 47 -7.34 1.45 -8.73
C GLU A 47 -5.92 1.10 -9.18
N TYR A 48 -5.34 0.07 -8.56
CA TYR A 48 -4.09 -0.52 -9.01
C TYR A 48 -4.25 -2.02 -9.25
N VAL A 49 -3.67 -2.49 -10.36
CA VAL A 49 -3.57 -3.92 -10.70
C VAL A 49 -2.10 -4.24 -10.89
N SER A 50 -1.59 -5.21 -10.13
CA SER A 50 -0.22 -5.69 -10.30
C SER A 50 -0.06 -6.47 -11.62
N PRO A 51 1.17 -6.64 -12.13
CA PRO A 51 1.42 -7.60 -13.21
C PRO A 51 0.91 -9.00 -12.85
N THR A 52 0.49 -9.75 -13.87
CA THR A 52 0.15 -11.16 -13.73
C THR A 52 1.43 -11.98 -13.64
N TYR A 53 1.56 -12.81 -12.60
CA TYR A 53 2.68 -13.76 -12.44
C TYR A 53 2.21 -15.19 -12.77
N THR A 54 3.15 -16.14 -12.80
CA THR A 54 2.95 -17.51 -13.32
C THR A 54 1.87 -18.33 -12.60
N GLY A 55 1.39 -17.92 -11.42
CA GLY A 55 0.28 -18.56 -10.75
C GLY A 55 -1.08 -18.06 -11.23
N LYS A 56 -2.05 -18.97 -11.38
CA LYS A 56 -3.40 -18.68 -11.91
C LYS A 56 -4.31 -17.92 -10.92
N GLY A 57 -3.79 -17.41 -9.81
CA GLY A 57 -4.59 -16.83 -8.74
C GLY A 57 -4.77 -15.33 -8.86
N LYS A 58 -5.95 -14.84 -8.45
CA LYS A 58 -6.26 -13.41 -8.34
C LYS A 58 -6.61 -13.07 -6.89
N SER A 59 -5.99 -12.02 -6.38
CA SER A 59 -6.27 -11.43 -5.07
C SER A 59 -6.86 -10.05 -5.27
N HIS A 60 -7.73 -9.63 -4.36
CA HIS A 60 -8.29 -8.28 -4.36
C HIS A 60 -8.22 -7.64 -2.99
N GLY A 61 -8.25 -6.32 -2.89
CA GLY A 61 -8.13 -5.67 -1.59
C GLY A 61 -8.34 -4.17 -1.62
N GLU A 62 -8.04 -3.55 -0.49
CA GLU A 62 -8.10 -2.11 -0.29
C GLU A 62 -6.84 -1.62 0.42
N VAL A 63 -6.35 -0.44 0.02
CA VAL A 63 -5.23 0.26 0.67
C VAL A 63 -5.70 1.65 1.08
N LYS A 64 -5.81 1.90 2.38
CA LYS A 64 -6.10 3.22 2.93
C LYS A 64 -4.81 3.96 3.22
N VAL A 65 -4.65 5.16 2.68
CA VAL A 65 -3.47 6.00 2.83
C VAL A 65 -3.86 7.30 3.53
N MET A 66 -3.38 7.49 4.74
CA MET A 66 -3.60 8.69 5.54
C MET A 66 -2.35 9.56 5.51
N PHE A 67 -2.49 10.80 5.06
CA PHE A 67 -1.42 11.80 5.07
C PHE A 67 -1.55 12.74 6.27
N LYS A 68 -0.40 13.21 6.74
CA LYS A 68 -0.29 14.27 7.74
C LYS A 68 0.91 15.15 7.41
N GLU A 69 0.69 16.46 7.34
CA GLU A 69 1.79 17.41 7.23
C GLU A 69 2.61 17.38 8.53
N ALA A 70 3.92 17.23 8.42
CA ALA A 70 4.83 17.27 9.56
C ALA A 70 5.56 18.61 9.66
N PHE A 71 5.97 19.16 8.51
CA PHE A 71 6.59 20.47 8.30
C PHE A 71 6.29 20.91 6.86
N PRO A 72 6.51 22.19 6.49
CA PRO A 72 6.43 22.61 5.11
C PRO A 72 7.22 21.66 4.19
N GLU A 73 6.58 21.21 3.11
CA GLU A 73 7.14 20.31 2.11
C GLU A 73 7.54 18.90 2.63
N ARG A 74 7.15 18.55 3.87
CA ARG A 74 7.45 17.27 4.50
C ARG A 74 6.19 16.63 5.05
N TYR A 75 5.79 15.55 4.40
CA TYR A 75 4.56 14.83 4.71
C TYR A 75 4.87 13.45 5.24
N ARG A 76 4.14 13.03 6.27
CA ARG A 76 4.13 11.64 6.74
C ARG A 76 2.90 10.96 6.17
N PHE A 77 3.02 9.68 5.86
CA PHE A 77 1.87 8.87 5.53
C PHE A 77 1.88 7.54 6.28
N THR A 78 0.68 7.02 6.50
CA THR A 78 0.44 5.64 6.91
C THR A 78 -0.44 4.99 5.85
N ALA A 79 0.01 3.86 5.29
CA ALA A 79 -0.79 3.04 4.39
C ALA A 79 -1.15 1.74 5.11
N GLU A 80 -2.44 1.40 5.14
CA GLU A 80 -2.96 0.17 5.70
C GLU A 80 -3.68 -0.59 4.60
N ALA A 81 -3.28 -1.84 4.40
CA ALA A 81 -3.80 -2.69 3.34
C ALA A 81 -4.43 -3.94 3.92
N VAL A 82 -5.58 -4.31 3.36
CA VAL A 82 -6.23 -5.61 3.55
C VAL A 82 -6.40 -6.24 2.18
N ILE A 83 -5.88 -7.45 2.02
CA ILE A 83 -5.86 -8.18 0.75
C ILE A 83 -6.47 -9.56 0.97
N TYR A 84 -7.53 -9.83 0.22
CA TYR A 84 -8.30 -11.07 0.22
C TYR A 84 -7.80 -12.03 -0.86
N ASN A 85 -7.99 -13.33 -0.61
CA ASN A 85 -7.62 -14.42 -1.53
C ASN A 85 -6.13 -14.51 -1.88
N LEU A 86 -5.27 -13.94 -1.03
CA LEU A 86 -3.84 -14.26 -1.06
C LEU A 86 -3.65 -15.74 -0.78
N LYS A 87 -2.69 -16.35 -1.50
CA LYS A 87 -2.35 -17.76 -1.36
C LYS A 87 -2.09 -18.06 0.13
N PRO A 88 -2.75 -19.04 0.74
CA PRO A 88 -2.60 -19.31 2.19
C PRO A 88 -1.15 -19.54 2.62
N SER A 89 -0.34 -20.17 1.77
CA SER A 89 1.08 -20.42 2.03
C SER A 89 1.94 -19.15 2.14
N SER A 90 1.41 -18.00 1.75
CA SER A 90 2.08 -16.71 1.91
C SER A 90 2.03 -16.20 3.35
N GLY A 91 1.03 -16.63 4.12
CA GLY A 91 0.77 -16.15 5.48
C GLY A 91 0.38 -14.67 5.57
N TYR A 92 0.26 -13.95 4.44
CA TYR A 92 -0.06 -12.54 4.41
C TYR A 92 -1.56 -12.32 4.20
N SER A 93 -2.12 -11.35 4.93
CA SER A 93 -3.48 -10.83 4.72
C SER A 93 -3.49 -9.33 4.38
N GLY A 94 -2.32 -8.69 4.38
CA GLY A 94 -2.20 -7.25 4.20
C GLY A 94 -0.91 -6.69 4.80
N PHE A 95 -0.81 -5.37 4.89
CA PHE A 95 0.36 -4.68 5.41
C PHE A 95 0.02 -3.34 6.02
N VAL A 96 0.90 -2.87 6.90
CA VAL A 96 0.93 -1.49 7.40
C VAL A 96 2.30 -0.91 7.07
N MET A 97 2.30 0.21 6.34
CA MET A 97 3.50 0.94 5.95
C MET A 97 3.44 2.36 6.50
N LYS A 98 4.58 2.83 7.03
CA LYS A 98 4.72 4.23 7.44
C LYS A 98 5.91 4.86 6.74
N GLY A 99 5.68 6.01 6.13
CA GLY A 99 6.68 6.68 5.29
C GLY A 99 6.68 8.18 5.44
N ARG A 100 7.70 8.81 4.84
CA ARG A 100 7.76 10.25 4.63
C ARG A 100 7.93 10.55 3.14
N LEU A 101 7.29 11.62 2.70
CA LEU A 101 7.55 12.29 1.43
C LEU A 101 8.22 13.62 1.75
N VAL A 102 9.35 13.90 1.09
CA VAL A 102 10.08 15.17 1.20
C VAL A 102 10.12 15.78 -0.19
N PHE A 103 9.57 16.98 -0.33
CA PHE A 103 9.62 17.74 -1.57
C PHE A 103 10.78 18.73 -1.50
N ASN A 104 11.68 18.67 -2.46
CA ASN A 104 12.81 19.59 -2.59
C ASN A 104 12.91 20.02 -4.05
N ASN A 105 12.83 21.33 -4.33
CA ASN A 105 13.02 21.90 -5.68
C ASN A 105 12.17 21.22 -6.79
N GLY A 106 10.93 20.83 -6.47
CA GLY A 106 10.02 20.16 -7.41
C GLY A 106 10.21 18.64 -7.54
N GLU A 107 11.22 18.07 -6.90
CA GLU A 107 11.40 16.61 -6.78
C GLU A 107 10.81 16.09 -5.47
N CYS A 108 10.39 14.82 -5.46
CA CYS A 108 9.83 14.16 -4.28
C CYS A 108 10.62 12.91 -3.96
N GLU A 109 11.20 12.87 -2.76
CA GLU A 109 11.89 11.71 -2.23
C GLU A 109 11.00 10.93 -1.26
N PHE A 110 11.04 9.60 -1.37
CA PHE A 110 10.45 8.70 -0.39
C PHE A 110 11.51 8.24 0.62
N GLY A 111 11.20 8.37 1.90
CA GLY A 111 11.96 7.75 2.98
C GLY A 111 11.08 6.79 3.80
N PRO A 112 11.46 5.52 3.98
CA PRO A 112 10.78 4.67 4.95
C PRO A 112 11.04 5.20 6.37
N LEU A 113 10.05 5.10 7.26
CA LEU A 113 10.27 5.38 8.69
C LEU A 113 10.83 4.12 9.37
N PRO A 114 12.03 4.17 9.99
CA PRO A 114 12.67 2.98 10.58
C PRO A 114 11.78 2.25 11.59
N GLY A 115 11.77 0.91 11.54
CA GLY A 115 11.11 0.05 12.54
C GLY A 115 9.58 0.09 12.56
N ARG A 116 8.91 0.61 11.52
CA ARG A 116 7.47 0.90 11.54
C ARG A 116 6.63 0.26 10.43
N ASN A 117 7.25 -0.50 9.52
CA ASN A 117 6.51 -1.31 8.56
C ASN A 117 6.23 -2.66 9.21
N LYS A 118 4.95 -2.97 9.41
CA LYS A 118 4.49 -4.25 9.93
C LYS A 118 3.72 -4.96 8.83
N TYR A 119 4.10 -6.19 8.54
CA TYR A 119 3.32 -7.05 7.66
C TYR A 119 2.33 -7.80 8.53
N ASN A 120 1.06 -7.79 8.13
CA ASN A 120 0.06 -8.57 8.84
C ASN A 120 0.22 -10.02 8.35
N PHE A 121 0.90 -10.81 9.19
CA PHE A 121 0.85 -12.27 9.09
C PHE A 121 -0.40 -12.72 9.82
N TRP A 122 -1.49 -12.97 9.10
CA TRP A 122 -2.63 -13.69 9.65
C TRP A 122 -2.61 -15.07 9.04
N GLY A 123 -1.87 -15.97 9.68
CA GLY A 123 -2.28 -17.36 9.70
C GLY A 123 -3.62 -17.39 10.42
N TRP A 124 -4.72 -17.24 9.68
CA TRP A 124 -5.93 -17.94 10.05
C TRP A 124 -5.51 -19.40 10.05
N GLN A 125 -5.09 -19.91 11.21
CA GLN A 125 -5.12 -21.33 11.45
C GLN A 125 -6.47 -21.79 10.91
N GLU A 126 -6.40 -22.81 10.06
CA GLU A 126 -7.55 -23.57 9.61
C GLU A 126 -8.65 -23.49 10.68
N LEU A 127 -9.71 -22.72 10.41
CA LEU A 127 -11.01 -23.09 10.93
C LEU A 127 -11.40 -24.31 10.09
N THR A 128 -10.70 -25.41 10.34
CA THR A 128 -11.23 -26.74 10.11
C THR A 128 -12.43 -26.84 11.05
N ASP A 129 -13.56 -27.16 10.45
CA ASP A 129 -14.88 -27.41 11.03
C ASP A 129 -15.79 -26.19 11.25
N PHE A 130 -16.44 -25.76 10.16
CA PHE A 130 -17.87 -25.43 10.13
C PHE A 130 -18.51 -25.96 8.83
#